data_AF-A0AAV3VYG0-F1
#
_entry.id   AF-A0AAV3VYG0-F1
#
_cell.length_a   1.000
_cell.length_b   1.000
_cell.length_c   1.000
_cell.angle_alpha   90.00
_cell.angle_beta   90.00
_cell.angle_gamma   90.00
#
_symmetry.space_group_name_H-M   'P 1'
#
loop_
_entity.id
_entity.type
_entity.pdbx_description
1 polymer ?
#
loop_
_entity_poly.entity_id
_entity_poly.type
_entity_poly.pdbx_seq_one_letter_code
_entity_poly.pdbx_strand_id
1 'polypeptide(L)'
;MINSRLLNPNDFKIDEECCEDMAKGTAACKRLIEKWTPELETQMLEAFINIYYDDMYEQWGPDDEEESKEYWQEIKSPADLVKYTGTDVTLYALEDSIYAKSKTEKNKYESQNVDVCVIFVLSCPWEEEHGWAAVFVDEKFVKVDRDIVDCVWLD
;
A
#
# COMPACT_ATOMS: atom_id res chain seq x y z
N MET A 1 -10.86 -5.72 -22.69
CA MET A 1 -9.62 -5.72 -21.89
C MET A 1 -9.55 -7.06 -21.21
N ILE A 2 -8.44 -7.78 -21.37
CA ILE A 2 -8.21 -9.00 -20.60
C ILE A 2 -7.71 -8.52 -19.24
N ASN A 3 -8.61 -8.40 -18.26
CA ASN A 3 -8.27 -8.07 -16.87
C ASN A 3 -7.65 -9.32 -16.20
N SER A 4 -6.46 -9.72 -16.66
CA SER A 4 -5.65 -10.69 -15.91
C SER A 4 -5.01 -9.95 -14.74
N ARG A 5 -5.32 -10.40 -13.52
CA ARG A 5 -4.65 -9.93 -12.31
C ARG A 5 -3.14 -10.15 -12.44
N LEU A 6 -2.37 -9.15 -12.04
CA LEU A 6 -0.92 -9.17 -11.97
C LEU A 6 -0.44 -9.82 -10.67
N LEU A 7 -1.22 -9.68 -9.59
CA LEU A 7 -0.95 -10.28 -8.30
C LEU A 7 -1.93 -11.42 -8.03
N ASN A 8 -1.42 -12.53 -7.50
CA ASN A 8 -2.25 -13.67 -7.14
C ASN A 8 -2.61 -13.59 -5.65
N PRO A 9 -3.88 -13.32 -5.30
CA PRO A 9 -4.27 -13.17 -3.90
C PRO A 9 -4.13 -14.46 -3.07
N ASN A 10 -4.00 -15.62 -3.71
CA ASN A 10 -3.71 -16.87 -3.01
C ASN A 10 -2.26 -16.97 -2.50
N ASP A 11 -1.37 -16.15 -3.03
CA ASP A 11 0.05 -16.14 -2.65
C ASP A 11 0.35 -15.06 -1.57
N PHE A 12 -0.67 -14.28 -1.17
CA PHE A 12 -0.52 -13.25 -0.16
C PHE A 12 -0.29 -13.87 1.21
N LYS A 13 0.76 -13.39 1.90
CA LYS A 13 1.04 -13.79 3.28
C LYS A 13 0.25 -12.89 4.23
N ILE A 14 -0.21 -13.45 5.34
CA ILE A 14 -0.83 -12.69 6.41
C ILE A 14 0.13 -12.72 7.60
N ASP A 15 0.55 -11.55 8.07
CA ASP A 15 1.21 -11.38 9.36
C ASP A 15 0.12 -11.17 10.42
N GLU A 16 0.02 -12.13 11.33
CA GLU A 16 -1.03 -12.20 12.34
C GLU A 16 -0.66 -11.41 13.61
N GLU A 17 0.60 -10.97 13.77
CA GLU A 17 1.13 -10.42 15.03
C GLU A 17 0.88 -8.91 15.20
N CYS A 18 0.43 -8.20 14.16
CA CYS A 18 0.28 -6.74 14.17
C CYS A 18 -1.05 -6.23 14.78
N CYS A 19 -1.99 -7.13 15.08
CA CYS A 19 -3.35 -6.79 15.57
C CYS A 19 -3.52 -7.32 17.01
N GLU A 20 -4.03 -6.51 17.93
CA GLU A 20 -4.25 -6.93 19.33
C GLU A 20 -5.21 -8.14 19.39
N ASP A 21 -6.31 -8.09 18.64
CA ASP A 21 -7.16 -9.22 18.31
C ASP A 21 -6.71 -9.85 16.99
N MET A 22 -5.72 -10.76 17.09
CA MET A 22 -5.17 -11.49 15.95
C MET A 22 -6.24 -12.16 15.08
N ALA A 23 -7.34 -12.66 15.67
CA ALA A 23 -8.40 -13.34 14.93
C ALA A 23 -9.22 -12.35 14.08
N LYS A 24 -9.52 -11.18 14.65
CA LYS A 24 -10.20 -10.07 13.98
C LYS A 24 -9.34 -9.53 12.82
N GLY A 25 -8.06 -9.28 13.06
CA GLY A 25 -7.12 -8.83 12.03
C GLY A 25 -6.97 -9.84 10.88
N THR A 26 -6.75 -11.11 11.21
CA THR A 26 -6.67 -12.20 10.22
C THR A 26 -7.96 -12.31 9.40
N ALA A 27 -9.13 -12.16 10.05
CA ALA A 27 -10.41 -12.18 9.35
C ALA A 27 -10.55 -11.01 8.37
N ALA A 28 -10.06 -9.81 8.72
CA ALA A 28 -10.06 -8.66 7.81
C ALA A 28 -9.17 -8.90 6.58
N CYS A 29 -7.95 -9.41 6.77
CA CYS A 29 -7.05 -9.74 5.67
C CYS A 29 -7.66 -10.80 4.73
N LYS A 30 -8.31 -11.84 5.28
CA LYS A 30 -9.00 -12.87 4.48
C LYS A 30 -10.15 -12.30 3.67
N ARG A 31 -10.96 -11.38 4.23
CA ARG A 31 -12.02 -10.71 3.48
C ARG A 31 -11.46 -9.89 2.32
N LEU A 32 -10.35 -9.19 2.51
CA LEU A 32 -9.69 -8.45 1.42
C LEU A 32 -9.26 -9.40 0.29
N ILE A 33 -8.64 -10.54 0.62
CA ILE A 33 -8.25 -11.58 -0.36
C ILE A 33 -9.48 -12.08 -1.14
N GLU A 34 -10.59 -12.38 -0.46
CA GLU A 34 -11.83 -12.85 -1.09
C GLU A 34 -12.48 -11.79 -1.98
N LYS A 35 -12.35 -10.52 -1.63
CA LYS A 35 -12.89 -9.37 -2.37
C LYS A 35 -11.91 -8.77 -3.35
N TRP A 36 -10.73 -9.37 -3.53
CA TRP A 36 -9.72 -8.87 -4.47
C TRP A 36 -10.26 -8.89 -5.89
N THR A 37 -10.21 -7.74 -6.57
CA THR A 37 -10.67 -7.56 -7.95
C THR A 37 -9.58 -6.92 -8.81
N PRO A 38 -9.57 -7.17 -10.14
CA PRO A 38 -8.64 -6.49 -11.03
C PRO A 38 -8.75 -4.96 -10.96
N GLU A 39 -9.95 -4.42 -10.76
CA GLU A 39 -10.18 -2.99 -10.64
C GLU A 39 -9.57 -2.41 -9.36
N LEU A 40 -9.67 -3.14 -8.23
CA LEU A 40 -9.04 -2.75 -6.97
C LEU A 40 -7.50 -2.80 -7.08
N GLU A 41 -6.98 -3.87 -7.67
CA GLU A 41 -5.55 -4.04 -7.91
C GLU A 41 -4.98 -2.94 -8.81
N THR A 42 -5.68 -2.60 -9.90
CA THR A 42 -5.24 -1.55 -10.83
C THR A 42 -5.16 -0.19 -10.12
N GLN A 43 -6.20 0.19 -9.37
CA GLN A 43 -6.21 1.44 -8.61
C GLN A 43 -5.04 1.52 -7.62
N MET A 44 -4.79 0.43 -6.89
CA MET A 44 -3.71 0.36 -5.92
C MET A 44 -2.33 0.47 -6.61
N LEU A 45 -2.09 -0.30 -7.68
CA LEU A 45 -0.81 -0.29 -8.39
C LEU A 45 -0.54 1.05 -9.07
N GLU A 46 -1.55 1.70 -9.65
CA GLU A 46 -1.41 3.06 -10.20
C GLU A 46 -1.06 4.07 -9.10
N ALA A 47 -1.62 3.93 -7.89
CA ALA A 47 -1.25 4.78 -6.76
C ALA A 47 0.21 4.55 -6.29
N PHE A 48 0.70 3.30 -6.30
CA PHE A 48 2.11 3.01 -6.05
C PHE A 48 3.04 3.61 -7.11
N ILE A 49 2.60 3.70 -8.37
CA ILE A 49 3.40 4.37 -9.41
C ILE A 49 3.46 5.87 -9.13
N ASN A 50 2.34 6.49 -8.75
CA ASN A 50 2.33 7.92 -8.45
C ASN A 50 3.26 8.26 -7.27
N ILE A 51 3.17 7.51 -6.17
CA ILE A 51 4.05 7.75 -5.01
C ILE A 51 5.53 7.57 -5.38
N TYR A 52 5.85 6.64 -6.30
CA TYR A 52 7.22 6.52 -6.81
C TYR A 52 7.73 7.77 -7.49
N TYR A 53 6.92 8.36 -8.37
CA TYR A 53 7.35 9.56 -9.04
C TYR A 53 7.43 10.74 -8.08
N ASP A 54 6.39 10.95 -7.28
CA ASP A 54 6.28 12.09 -6.37
C ASP A 54 7.38 12.10 -5.29
N ASP A 55 7.68 10.94 -4.71
CA ASP A 55 8.54 10.84 -3.52
C ASP A 55 9.96 10.34 -3.80
N MET A 56 10.19 9.69 -4.94
CA MET A 56 11.50 9.13 -5.27
C MET A 56 12.06 9.64 -6.59
N TYR A 57 11.43 9.30 -7.72
CA TYR A 57 12.00 9.55 -9.04
C TYR A 57 12.20 11.05 -9.32
N GLU A 58 11.27 11.92 -8.92
CA GLU A 58 11.43 13.36 -9.15
C GLU A 58 12.36 14.04 -8.14
N GLN A 59 12.52 13.49 -6.94
CA GLN A 59 13.32 14.10 -5.87
C GLN A 59 14.76 13.61 -5.83
N TRP A 60 14.97 12.33 -6.10
CA TRP A 60 16.23 11.60 -5.95
C TRP A 60 16.67 10.91 -7.25
N GLY A 61 15.86 11.05 -8.30
CA GLY A 61 16.14 10.51 -9.60
C GLY A 61 17.45 11.02 -10.20
N PRO A 62 17.79 10.46 -11.34
CA PRO A 62 19.10 10.64 -11.96
C PRO A 62 19.27 12.06 -12.48
N ASP A 63 20.45 12.65 -12.27
CA ASP A 63 20.82 13.94 -12.88
C ASP A 63 21.14 13.80 -14.38
N ASP A 64 21.40 12.57 -14.87
CA ASP A 64 21.64 12.26 -16.28
C ASP A 64 20.98 10.95 -16.79
N GLU A 65 20.88 10.79 -18.12
CA GLU A 65 20.18 9.65 -18.75
C GLU A 65 20.86 8.28 -18.57
N GLU A 66 22.16 8.23 -18.24
CA GLU A 66 22.89 6.96 -18.06
C GLU A 66 22.67 6.39 -16.65
N GLU A 67 22.72 7.23 -15.61
CA GLU A 67 22.41 6.82 -14.24
C GLU A 67 20.92 6.43 -14.07
N SER A 68 20.04 7.00 -14.90
CA SER A 68 18.61 6.72 -14.87
C SER A 68 18.26 5.25 -14.96
N LYS A 69 18.93 4.51 -15.84
CA LYS A 69 18.47 3.15 -16.17
C LYS A 69 18.91 2.10 -15.17
N GLU A 70 19.97 2.38 -14.40
CA GLU A 70 20.55 1.41 -13.47
C GLU A 70 19.86 1.48 -12.09
N TYR A 71 19.52 2.68 -11.61
CA TYR A 71 18.97 2.89 -10.26
C TYR A 71 17.52 3.38 -10.25
N TRP A 72 17.06 4.03 -11.32
CA TRP A 72 15.76 4.71 -11.37
C TRP A 72 14.92 4.27 -12.56
N GLN A 73 14.40 3.05 -12.50
CA GLN A 73 13.62 2.49 -13.60
C GLN A 73 12.33 3.28 -13.86
N GLU A 74 12.12 3.75 -15.10
CA GLU A 74 10.83 4.32 -15.49
C GLU A 74 9.71 3.27 -15.43
N ILE A 75 8.64 3.57 -14.68
CA ILE A 75 7.50 2.68 -14.49
C ILE A 75 6.27 3.31 -15.12
N LYS A 76 5.85 2.79 -16.27
CA LYS A 76 4.76 3.41 -17.07
C LYS A 76 3.42 2.70 -16.91
N SER A 77 3.41 1.55 -16.25
CA SER A 77 2.23 0.71 -16.11
C SER A 77 2.30 -0.17 -14.86
N PRO A 78 1.14 -0.64 -14.35
CA PRO A 78 1.09 -1.63 -13.27
C PRO A 78 1.92 -2.89 -13.53
N ALA A 79 2.00 -3.34 -14.79
CA ALA A 79 2.80 -4.50 -15.16
C ALA A 79 4.32 -4.23 -15.05
N ASP A 80 4.75 -3.02 -15.38
CA ASP A 80 6.15 -2.61 -15.21
C ASP A 80 6.52 -2.55 -13.73
N LEU A 81 5.61 -2.02 -12.88
CA LEU A 81 5.78 -1.97 -11.43
C LEU A 81 5.97 -3.39 -10.88
N VAL A 82 5.03 -4.30 -11.14
CA VAL A 82 5.08 -5.68 -10.64
C VAL A 82 6.29 -6.45 -11.17
N LYS A 83 6.71 -6.20 -12.41
CA LYS A 83 7.95 -6.79 -12.95
C LYS A 83 9.19 -6.32 -12.17
N TYR A 84 9.18 -5.08 -11.70
CA TYR A 84 10.29 -4.46 -11.01
C TYR A 84 10.32 -4.79 -9.52
N THR A 85 9.18 -4.71 -8.84
CA THR A 85 9.05 -5.00 -7.40
C THR A 85 8.91 -6.49 -7.10
N GLY A 86 8.44 -7.27 -8.08
CA GLY A 86 8.01 -8.65 -7.86
C GLY A 86 6.58 -8.73 -7.33
N THR A 87 6.19 -9.92 -6.91
CA THR A 87 4.82 -10.28 -6.52
C THR A 87 4.68 -10.64 -5.04
N ASP A 88 5.76 -10.51 -4.26
CA ASP A 88 5.74 -10.85 -2.84
C ASP A 88 4.96 -9.78 -2.07
N VAL A 89 3.91 -10.24 -1.40
CA VAL A 89 2.92 -9.40 -0.71
C VAL A 89 2.72 -9.92 0.70
N THR A 90 2.75 -9.00 1.66
CA THR A 90 2.39 -9.25 3.06
C THR A 90 1.21 -8.36 3.43
N LEU A 91 0.18 -8.96 4.03
CA LEU A 91 -0.96 -8.28 4.61
C LEU A 91 -0.86 -8.31 6.13
N TYR A 92 -1.16 -7.21 6.77
CA TYR A 92 -1.40 -7.18 8.21
C TYR A 92 -2.54 -6.21 8.53
N ALA A 93 -3.04 -6.26 9.76
CA ALA A 93 -4.16 -5.45 10.21
C ALA A 93 -3.75 -4.56 11.37
N LEU A 94 -4.29 -3.34 11.40
CA LEU A 94 -4.12 -2.39 12.50
C LEU A 94 -5.50 -1.99 13.05
N GLU A 95 -5.62 -1.87 14.38
CA GLU A 95 -6.85 -1.50 15.09
C GLU A 95 -6.86 -0.04 15.49
N ASP A 96 -8.00 0.65 15.32
CA ASP A 96 -8.18 2.05 15.70
C ASP A 96 -7.08 3.00 15.16
N SER A 97 -6.44 2.60 14.06
CA SER A 97 -5.26 3.26 13.50
C SER A 97 -5.56 4.31 12.44
N ILE A 98 -6.81 4.52 12.04
CA ILE A 98 -7.17 5.54 11.06
C ILE A 98 -7.51 6.86 11.75
N TYR A 99 -6.76 7.91 11.42
CA TYR A 99 -6.97 9.27 11.89
C TYR A 99 -7.18 10.20 10.70
N ALA A 100 -8.09 11.17 10.81
CA ALA A 100 -8.29 12.18 9.77
C ALA A 100 -8.26 13.59 10.34
N LYS A 101 -7.92 14.57 9.51
CA LYS A 101 -7.87 15.97 9.92
C LYS A 101 -9.20 16.44 10.50
N SER A 102 -9.16 17.07 11.67
CA SER A 102 -10.34 17.61 12.34
C SER A 102 -11.01 18.68 11.48
N LYS A 103 -12.34 18.60 11.39
CA LYS A 103 -13.15 19.59 10.67
C LYS A 103 -13.37 20.87 11.49
N THR A 104 -13.16 20.81 12.80
CA THR A 104 -13.49 21.87 13.74
C THR A 104 -12.25 22.50 14.37
N GLU A 105 -11.18 21.71 14.57
CA GLU A 105 -9.94 22.16 15.19
C GLU A 105 -8.77 22.19 14.20
N LYS A 106 -8.22 23.38 13.99
CA LYS A 106 -7.06 23.55 13.10
C LYS A 106 -5.85 22.79 13.66
N ASN A 107 -5.18 22.01 12.81
CA ASN A 107 -3.98 21.23 13.12
C ASN A 107 -4.18 20.05 14.08
N LYS A 108 -5.41 19.54 14.24
CA LYS A 108 -5.67 18.28 14.95
C LYS A 108 -6.09 17.19 13.99
N TYR A 109 -5.77 15.96 14.35
CA TYR A 109 -6.33 14.75 13.75
C TYR A 109 -7.21 14.04 14.78
N GLU A 110 -8.28 13.43 14.30
CA GLU A 110 -9.28 12.73 15.09
C GLU A 110 -9.36 11.28 14.63
N SER A 111 -9.46 10.34 15.58
CA SER A 111 -9.72 8.94 15.25
C SER A 111 -11.03 8.82 14.47
N GLN A 112 -11.01 8.01 13.42
CA GLN A 112 -12.19 7.75 12.61
C GLN A 112 -13.03 6.59 13.15
N ASN A 113 -12.65 5.99 14.29
CA ASN A 113 -13.29 4.80 14.88
C ASN A 113 -13.44 3.66 13.87
N VAL A 114 -12.42 3.48 13.03
CA VAL A 114 -12.32 2.34 12.12
C VAL A 114 -11.80 1.17 12.92
N ASP A 115 -12.63 0.14 13.03
CA ASP A 115 -12.38 -1.03 13.86
C ASP A 115 -11.09 -1.77 13.48
N VAL A 116 -10.85 -1.95 12.17
CA VAL A 116 -9.60 -2.47 11.59
C VAL A 116 -9.38 -1.85 10.22
N CYS A 117 -8.13 -1.51 9.90
CA CYS A 117 -7.68 -1.35 8.52
C CYS A 117 -6.67 -2.44 8.14
N VAL A 118 -6.68 -2.87 6.89
CA VAL A 118 -5.70 -3.81 6.34
C VAL A 118 -4.62 -3.02 5.62
N ILE A 119 -3.37 -3.33 5.97
CA ILE A 119 -2.18 -2.80 5.32
C ILE A 119 -1.63 -3.86 4.38
N PHE A 120 -1.40 -3.45 3.14
CA PHE A 120 -0.84 -4.26 2.07
C PHE A 120 0.57 -3.76 1.78
N VAL A 121 1.58 -4.57 2.05
CA VAL A 121 2.97 -4.25 1.75
C VAL A 121 3.39 -5.03 0.52
N LEU A 122 3.75 -4.30 -0.53
CA LEU A 122 4.42 -4.86 -1.71
C LEU A 122 5.92 -4.81 -1.44
N SER A 123 6.62 -5.94 -1.62
CA SER A 123 8.08 -5.99 -1.43
C SER A 123 8.76 -5.07 -2.45
N CYS A 124 9.09 -3.85 -2.06
CA CYS A 124 9.83 -2.92 -2.92
C CYS A 124 11.35 -3.16 -2.76
N PRO A 125 12.12 -3.16 -3.86
CA PRO A 125 13.58 -3.33 -3.83
C PRO A 125 14.31 -2.08 -3.30
N TRP A 126 13.56 -1.01 -3.03
CA TRP A 126 14.06 0.24 -2.46
C TRP A 126 13.85 0.15 -0.95
N GLU A 127 14.87 -0.33 -0.24
CA GLU A 127 14.86 -0.45 1.22
C GLU A 127 14.66 0.92 1.88
N GLU A 128 13.41 1.25 2.20
CA GLU A 128 13.09 2.03 3.39
C GLU A 128 12.62 1.02 4.45
N GLU A 129 13.07 1.15 5.71
CA GLU A 129 12.85 0.18 6.81
C GLU A 129 11.39 -0.31 6.97
N HIS A 130 10.43 0.45 6.46
CA HIS A 130 9.00 0.22 6.61
C HIS A 130 8.23 0.15 5.27
N GLY A 131 8.93 0.21 4.14
CA GLY A 131 8.39 0.02 2.79
C GLY A 131 7.25 0.97 2.40
N TRP A 132 6.66 0.70 1.24
CA TRP A 132 5.43 1.36 0.81
C TRP A 132 4.25 0.42 1.00
N ALA A 133 3.14 0.99 1.45
CA ALA A 133 1.99 0.20 1.80
C ALA A 133 0.69 0.84 1.32
N ALA A 134 -0.22 -0.01 0.86
CA ALA A 134 -1.59 0.38 0.55
C ALA A 134 -2.50 0.11 1.74
N VAL A 135 -3.41 1.04 2.01
CA VAL A 135 -4.39 0.96 3.10
C VAL A 135 -5.76 0.60 2.54
N PHE A 136 -6.39 -0.38 3.18
CA PHE A 136 -7.74 -0.81 2.88
C PHE A 136 -8.63 -0.72 4.12
N VAL A 137 -9.84 -0.18 3.94
CA VAL A 137 -10.90 -0.14 4.95
C VAL A 137 -12.18 -0.68 4.33
N ASP A 138 -12.84 -1.63 5.00
CA ASP A 138 -14.01 -2.34 4.46
C ASP A 138 -13.79 -2.85 3.01
N GLU A 139 -12.61 -3.44 2.78
CA GLU A 139 -12.14 -3.97 1.49
C GLU A 139 -12.06 -2.94 0.35
N LYS A 140 -12.11 -1.65 0.65
CA LYS A 140 -11.92 -0.55 -0.31
C LYS A 140 -10.53 0.04 -0.16
N PHE A 141 -9.92 0.34 -1.31
CA PHE A 141 -8.65 1.07 -1.36
C PHE A 141 -8.86 2.50 -0.85
N VAL A 142 -7.99 2.94 0.06
CA VAL A 142 -8.02 4.28 0.66
C VAL A 142 -6.87 5.13 0.12
N LYS A 143 -5.63 4.66 0.30
CA LYS A 143 -4.41 5.34 -0.17
C LYS A 143 -3.22 4.40 -0.21
N VAL A 144 -2.14 4.86 -0.81
CA VAL A 144 -0.78 4.36 -0.57
C VAL A 144 -0.06 5.37 0.31
N ASP A 145 0.82 4.88 1.19
CA ASP A 145 1.72 5.72 1.97
C ASP A 145 3.06 5.02 2.18
N ARG A 146 4.04 5.79 2.64
CA ARG A 146 5.32 5.29 3.13
C ARG A 146 5.22 5.05 4.63
N ASP A 147 5.98 4.09 5.13
CA ASP A 147 6.25 3.98 6.57
C ASP A 147 5.00 3.88 7.46
N ILE A 148 4.07 3.02 7.05
CA ILE A 148 2.92 2.70 7.90
C ILE A 148 3.39 1.72 8.96
N VAL A 149 3.49 2.18 10.20
CA VAL A 149 3.94 1.36 11.35
C VAL A 149 2.82 1.11 12.33
N ASP A 150 2.20 2.17 12.86
CA ASP A 150 1.21 2.10 13.94
C ASP A 150 -0.09 2.87 13.63
N CYS A 151 -0.03 3.85 12.72
CA CYS A 151 -1.16 4.70 12.38
C CYS A 151 -1.19 5.14 10.92
N VAL A 152 -2.38 5.52 10.46
CA VAL A 152 -2.66 6.01 9.11
C VAL A 152 -3.33 7.37 9.22
N TRP A 153 -2.71 8.39 8.63
CA TRP A 153 -3.21 9.76 8.60
C TRP A 153 -3.91 10.05 7.27
N LEU A 154 -5.18 10.45 7.32
CA LEU A 154 -5.96 10.91 6.17
C LEU A 154 -5.98 12.44 6.16
N ASP A 155 -5.30 13.03 5.17
CA ASP A 155 -5.16 14.48 5.01
C ASP A 155 -6.37 15.16 4.34
#